data_AF-A0A5P9JQC5-F1
#
_entry.id   AF-A0A5P9JQC5-F1
#
_cell.length_a   1.000
_cell.length_b   1.000
_cell.length_c   1.000
_cell.angle_alpha   90.00
_cell.angle_beta   90.00
_cell.angle_gamma   90.00
#
_symmetry.space_group_name_H-M   'P 1'
#
loop_
_entity.id
_entity.type
_entity.pdbx_description
1 polymer ?
#
loop_
_entity_poly.entity_id
_entity_poly.type
_entity_poly.pdbx_seq_one_letter_code
_entity_poly.pdbx_strand_id
1 'polypeptide(L)'
;MIDLEFRNVWEDFRAARAYSPDLLPRLQSALADLADLDVTYRRNLESLSRADGDENLKRELAERLKQQYEVRREPCLRELAALEERIATEMGPADA
;
A
#
# COMPACT_ATOMS: atom_id res chain seq x y z
N MET A 1 0.81 0.95 18.44
CA MET A 1 2.25 1.15 18.59
C MET A 1 2.83 1.01 17.20
N ILE A 2 2.84 2.11 16.46
CA ILE A 2 3.42 2.15 15.12
C ILE A 2 4.92 2.28 15.33
N ASP A 3 5.63 1.36 14.71
CA ASP A 3 7.04 1.12 14.87
C ASP A 3 7.89 2.40 14.64
N LEU A 4 8.74 2.74 15.61
CA LEU A 4 9.61 3.92 15.57
C LEU A 4 10.79 3.77 14.58
N GLU A 5 11.01 2.57 14.03
CA GLU A 5 11.99 2.33 12.97
C GLU A 5 11.43 2.77 11.61
N PHE A 6 10.12 2.64 11.39
CA PHE A 6 9.46 3.17 10.20
C PHE A 6 9.59 4.69 10.08
N ARG A 7 9.65 5.44 11.18
CA ARG A 7 9.78 6.90 11.11
C ARG A 7 11.20 7.34 10.73
N ASN A 8 12.22 6.64 11.22
CA ASN A 8 13.62 7.00 10.95
C ASN A 8 14.04 6.72 9.49
N VAL A 9 13.58 5.61 8.89
CA VAL A 9 13.84 5.34 7.46
C VAL A 9 13.26 6.44 6.57
N TRP A 10 12.10 7.00 6.95
CA TRP A 10 11.43 8.05 6.18
C TRP A 10 11.97 9.47 6.43
N GLU A 11 12.48 9.77 7.63
CA GLU A 11 13.20 11.02 7.90
C GLU A 11 14.57 11.04 7.21
N ASP A 12 15.26 9.89 7.13
CA ASP A 12 16.52 9.74 6.39
C ASP A 12 16.29 9.86 4.87
N PHE A 13 15.19 9.30 4.33
CA PHE A 13 14.71 9.53 2.95
C PHE A 13 14.51 11.02 2.62
N ARG A 14 14.02 11.80 3.59
CA ARG A 14 13.77 13.24 3.39
C ARG A 14 15.04 14.07 3.40
N ALA A 15 16.08 13.59 4.10
CA ALA A 15 17.36 14.25 4.26
C ALA A 15 18.39 13.84 3.19
N ALA A 16 18.32 12.60 2.70
CA ALA A 16 19.25 12.04 1.73
C ALA A 16 18.77 12.30 0.29
N ARG A 17 19.30 13.39 -0.29
CA ARG A 17 19.57 13.54 -1.72
C ARG A 17 18.36 13.36 -2.65
N ALA A 18 17.68 14.49 -2.90
CA ALA A 18 16.82 14.76 -4.06
C ALA A 18 16.60 13.56 -4.99
N TYR A 19 15.64 12.71 -4.63
CA TYR A 19 15.07 11.73 -5.56
C TYR A 19 14.79 12.43 -6.89
N SER A 20 14.95 11.72 -8.00
CA SER A 20 14.45 12.20 -9.29
C SER A 20 13.07 12.83 -9.08
N PRO A 21 12.78 14.04 -9.59
CA PRO A 21 11.59 14.81 -9.24
C PRO A 21 10.27 14.06 -9.53
N ASP A 22 10.34 13.03 -10.38
CA ASP A 22 9.25 12.13 -10.72
C ASP A 22 9.01 10.98 -9.73
N LEU A 23 9.96 10.65 -8.86
CA LEU A 23 9.95 9.42 -8.07
C LEU A 23 9.11 9.56 -6.80
N LEU A 24 9.31 10.65 -6.04
CA LEU A 24 8.51 10.95 -4.85
C LEU A 24 7.00 11.05 -5.15
N PRO A 25 6.54 11.80 -6.18
CA PRO A 25 5.10 11.88 -6.48
C PRO A 25 4.52 10.53 -6.91
N ARG A 26 5.27 9.68 -7.62
CA ARG A 26 4.81 8.33 -7.99
C ARG A 26 4.68 7.42 -6.76
N LEU A 27 5.66 7.44 -5.87
CA LEU A 27 5.61 6.69 -4.61
C LEU A 27 4.42 7.13 -3.76
N GLN A 28 4.20 8.44 -3.63
CA GLN A 28 3.06 9.00 -2.91
C GLN A 28 1.73 8.59 -3.54
N SER A 29 1.62 8.59 -4.87
CA SER A 29 0.40 8.13 -5.56
C SER A 29 0.15 6.64 -5.28
N ALA A 30 1.14 5.78 -5.50
CA ALA A 30 1.00 4.34 -5.29
C ALA A 30 0.59 3.99 -3.84
N LEU A 31 1.16 4.68 -2.86
CA LEU A 31 0.82 4.50 -1.45
C LEU A 31 -0.58 5.06 -1.12
N ALA A 32 -0.96 6.19 -1.71
CA ALA A 32 -2.30 6.76 -1.54
C ALA A 32 -3.37 5.83 -2.11
N ASP A 33 -3.15 5.29 -3.31
CA ASP A 33 -4.05 4.32 -3.95
C ASP A 33 -4.17 3.04 -3.10
N LEU A 34 -3.05 2.53 -2.56
CA LEU A 34 -3.07 1.37 -1.67
C LEU A 34 -3.84 1.65 -0.37
N ALA A 35 -3.63 2.82 0.24
CA ALA A 35 -4.33 3.21 1.45
C ALA A 35 -5.84 3.38 1.23
N ASP A 36 -6.26 3.94 0.09
CA ASP A 36 -7.68 4.05 -0.27
C ASP A 36 -8.32 2.67 -0.45
N LEU A 37 -7.62 1.74 -1.12
CA LEU A 37 -8.05 0.36 -1.28
C LEU A 37 -8.23 -0.35 0.06
N ASP A 38 -7.26 -0.22 0.97
CA ASP A 38 -7.30 -0.82 2.31
C ASP A 38 -8.47 -0.27 3.14
N VAL A 39 -8.67 1.04 3.13
CA VAL A 39 -9.77 1.70 3.84
C VAL A 39 -11.11 1.25 3.28
N THR A 40 -11.25 1.22 1.95
CA THR A 40 -12.48 0.81 1.28
C THR A 40 -12.81 -0.65 1.56
N TYR A 41 -11.83 -1.55 1.45
CA TYR A 41 -12.01 -2.97 1.74
C TYR A 41 -12.45 -3.20 3.19
N ARG A 42 -11.76 -2.58 4.16
CA ARG A 42 -12.13 -2.66 5.58
C ARG A 42 -13.55 -2.14 5.84
N ARG A 43 -13.91 -0.99 5.28
CA ARG A 43 -15.26 -0.43 5.43
C ARG A 43 -16.33 -1.36 4.87
N ASN A 44 -16.09 -1.96 3.71
CA ASN A 44 -17.02 -2.90 3.10
C ASN A 44 -17.21 -4.15 3.97
N LEU A 45 -16.16 -4.68 4.57
CA LEU A 45 -16.25 -5.79 5.53
C LEU A 45 -17.01 -5.41 6.80
N GLU A 46 -16.75 -4.22 7.37
CA GLU A 46 -17.49 -3.73 8.52
C GLU A 46 -18.99 -3.56 8.22
N SER A 47 -19.33 -2.99 7.05
CA SER A 47 -20.71 -2.85 6.61
C SER A 47 -21.38 -4.21 6.43
N LEU A 48 -20.68 -5.17 5.82
CA LEU A 48 -21.19 -6.53 5.62
C LEU A 48 -21.42 -7.26 6.96
N SER A 49 -20.52 -7.09 7.92
CA SER A 49 -20.65 -7.66 9.26
C SER A 49 -21.85 -7.09 10.04
N ARG A 50 -22.22 -5.82 9.79
CA ARG A 50 -23.34 -5.15 10.46
C ARG A 50 -24.68 -5.31 9.73
N ALA A 51 -24.67 -5.77 8.48
CA ALA A 51 -25.88 -6.01 7.73
C ALA A 51 -26.67 -7.17 8.34
N ASP A 52 -27.99 -7.05 8.43
CA ASP A 52 -28.87 -8.20 8.68
C ASP A 52 -29.01 -9.04 7.41
N GLY A 53 -28.96 -10.37 7.52
CA GLY A 53 -29.09 -11.26 6.37
C GLY A 53 -28.48 -12.64 6.57
N ASP A 54 -28.58 -13.46 5.53
CA ASP A 54 -28.06 -14.83 5.53
C ASP A 54 -26.52 -14.85 5.60
N GLU A 55 -25.99 -15.56 6.59
CA GLU A 55 -24.55 -15.67 6.82
C GLU A 55 -23.78 -16.35 5.67
N ASN A 56 -24.42 -17.24 4.91
CA ASN A 56 -23.80 -17.83 3.72
C ASN A 56 -23.66 -16.81 2.60
N LEU A 57 -24.67 -15.96 2.39
CA LEU A 57 -24.62 -14.88 1.41
C LEU A 57 -23.57 -13.84 1.80
N LYS A 58 -23.47 -13.49 3.09
CA LYS A 58 -22.40 -12.63 3.60
C LYS A 58 -21.03 -13.24 3.33
N ARG A 59 -20.83 -14.53 3.61
CA ARG A 59 -19.55 -15.20 3.36
C ARG A 59 -19.18 -15.17 1.87
N GLU A 60 -20.12 -15.42 0.97
CA GLU A 60 -19.88 -15.34 -0.48
C GLU A 60 -19.49 -13.91 -0.90
N LEU A 61 -20.18 -12.90 -0.38
CA LEU A 61 -19.86 -11.50 -0.65
C LEU A 61 -18.50 -11.09 -0.09
N ALA A 62 -18.12 -11.57 1.10
CA ALA A 62 -16.81 -11.32 1.69
C ALA A 62 -15.68 -11.90 0.84
N GLU A 63 -15.85 -13.13 0.34
CA GLU A 63 -14.87 -13.76 -0.57
C GLU A 63 -14.73 -12.98 -1.88
N ARG A 64 -15.83 -12.49 -2.44
CA ARG A 64 -15.79 -11.61 -3.63
C ARG A 64 -15.08 -10.29 -3.35
N LEU A 65 -15.36 -9.66 -2.21
CA LEU A 65 -14.67 -8.44 -1.78
C LEU A 65 -13.16 -8.67 -1.64
N LYS A 66 -12.76 -9.81 -1.07
CA LYS A 66 -11.35 -10.19 -0.93
C LYS A 66 -10.68 -10.37 -2.29
N GLN A 67 -11.30 -11.11 -3.21
CA GLN A 67 -10.76 -11.31 -4.56
C GLN A 67 -10.60 -9.98 -5.30
N GLN A 68 -11.60 -9.10 -5.24
CA GLN A 68 -11.51 -7.77 -5.85
C GLN A 68 -10.40 -6.93 -5.24
N TYR A 69 -10.25 -6.98 -3.91
CA TYR A 69 -9.17 -6.29 -3.21
C TYR A 69 -7.79 -6.82 -3.66
N GLU A 70 -7.60 -8.13 -3.73
CA GLU A 70 -6.33 -8.74 -4.16
C GLU A 70 -5.98 -8.35 -5.60
N VAL A 71 -6.94 -8.41 -6.53
CA VAL A 71 -6.75 -8.02 -7.94
C VAL A 71 -6.38 -6.53 -8.06
N ARG A 72 -7.00 -5.65 -7.27
CA ARG A 72 -6.72 -4.21 -7.30
C ARG A 72 -5.43 -3.84 -6.57
N ARG A 73 -5.02 -4.62 -5.57
CA ARG A 73 -3.81 -4.41 -4.79
C ARG A 73 -2.54 -4.80 -5.55
N GLU A 74 -2.63 -5.85 -6.35
CA GLU A 74 -1.51 -6.37 -7.13
C GLU A 74 -0.76 -5.32 -7.97
N PRO A 75 -1.42 -4.46 -8.78
CA PRO A 75 -0.72 -3.44 -9.56
C PRO A 75 -0.01 -2.41 -8.68
N CYS A 76 -0.65 -1.98 -7.57
CA CYS A 76 -0.03 -1.04 -6.62
C CYS A 76 1.25 -1.63 -6.02
N LEU A 77 1.24 -2.92 -5.64
CA LEU A 77 2.43 -3.59 -5.11
C LEU A 77 3.54 -3.75 -6.14
N ARG A 78 3.20 -4.07 -7.39
CA ARG A 78 4.21 -4.14 -8.47
C ARG A 78 4.84 -2.79 -8.72
N GLU A 79 4.05 -1.71 -8.71
CA GLU A 79 4.56 -0.35 -8.88
C GLU A 79 5.49 0.03 -7.72
N LEU A 80 5.11 -0.27 -6.47
CA LEU A 80 5.95 -0.03 -5.31
C LEU A 80 7.27 -0.80 -5.39
N ALA A 81 7.26 -2.09 -5.73
CA ALA A 81 8.47 -2.88 -5.89
C ALA A 81 9.41 -2.32 -6.97
N ALA A 82 8.86 -1.86 -8.09
CA ALA A 82 9.63 -1.22 -9.15
C ALA A 82 10.22 0.13 -8.70
N LEU A 83 9.49 0.90 -7.89
CA LEU A 83 9.99 2.15 -7.32
C LEU A 83 11.10 1.89 -6.29
N GLU A 84 10.97 0.86 -5.45
CA GLU A 84 11.98 0.45 -4.48
C GLU A 84 13.29 0.04 -5.16
N GLU A 85 13.23 -0.75 -6.24
CA GLU A 85 14.42 -1.14 -7.01
C GLU A 85 15.12 0.09 -7.63
N ARG A 86 14.35 1.05 -8.13
CA ARG A 86 14.88 2.30 -8.68
C ARG A 86 15.55 3.15 -7.61
N ILE A 87 14.94 3.27 -6.43
CA ILE A 87 15.55 3.97 -5.29
C ILE A 87 16.87 3.29 -4.89
N ALA A 88 16.87 1.97 -4.77
CA ALA A 88 18.08 1.21 -4.44
C ALA A 88 19.20 1.40 -5.48
N THR A 89 18.83 1.53 -6.75
CA THR A 89 19.78 1.79 -7.84
C THR A 89 20.29 3.23 -7.82
N GLU A 90 19.43 4.22 -7.56
CA GLU A 90 19.83 5.65 -7.47
C GLU A 90 20.68 5.94 -6.23
N MET A 91 20.49 5.20 -5.13
CA MET A 91 21.29 5.37 -3.92
C MET A 91 22.67 4.69 -3.98
N GLY A 92 22.92 3.78 -4.95
CA GLY A 92 24.15 2.99 -5.02
C GLY A 92 24.40 2.11 -3.78
N PRO A 93 25.32 1.14 -3.80
CA PRO A 93 25.72 0.50 -2.54
C PRO A 93 26.29 1.59 -1.63
N ALA A 94 25.68 1.80 -0.47
CA ALA A 94 26.37 2.45 0.64
C ALA A 94 27.67 1.67 0.84
N ASP A 95 28.80 2.34 0.60
CA ASP A 95 30.17 1.79 0.58
C ASP A 95 30.42 0.70 1.64
N ALA A 96 31.17 -0.33 1.20
CA ALA A 96 31.72 -1.41 1.99
C ALA A 96 32.82 -0.96 2.98
#